data_AF-A0A2H3DM93-F1
#
_entry.id   AF-A0A2H3DM93-F1
#
_cell.length_a   1.000
_cell.length_b   1.000
_cell.length_c   1.000
_cell.angle_alpha   90.00
_cell.angle_beta   90.00
_cell.angle_gamma   90.00
#
_symmetry.space_group_name_H-M   'P 1'
#
loop_
_entity.id
_entity.type
_entity.pdbx_description
1 polymer ?
#
loop_
_entity_poly.entity_id
_entity_poly.type
_entity_poly.pdbx_seq_one_letter_code
_entity_poly.pdbx_strand_id
1 'polypeptide(L)'
;MKVAFSVAFLTALFVGASADIFDPPVLSPSTGTTWTVKTTQTVSWDTSNPPNLITDRNHSSIRLTKGGRQLPVVLADEFDILLGKINVKVPWVVEGNDYAIILFGDSGNWSKKFSIKGGPAN
;
A
#
# COMPACT_ATOMS: atom_id res chain seq x y z
N MET A 1 61.44 1.35 31.39
CA MET A 1 60.35 0.39 31.09
C MET A 1 59.20 1.16 30.46
N LYS A 2 59.03 1.10 29.13
CA LYS A 2 57.93 1.78 28.42
C LYS A 2 56.88 0.74 28.08
N VAL A 3 55.73 0.80 28.74
CA VAL A 3 54.57 -0.04 28.43
C VAL A 3 53.71 0.76 27.45
N ALA A 4 53.57 0.28 26.22
CA ALA A 4 52.67 0.88 25.24
C ALA A 4 51.34 0.11 25.27
N PHE A 5 50.26 0.80 25.64
CA PHE A 5 48.90 0.29 25.48
C PHE A 5 48.41 0.66 24.08
N SER A 6 48.31 -0.35 23.21
CA SER A 6 47.65 -0.20 21.91
C SER A 6 46.15 -0.43 22.10
N VAL A 7 45.36 0.64 21.97
CA VAL A 7 43.91 0.54 21.82
C VAL A 7 43.61 0.52 20.33
N ALA A 8 43.26 -0.65 19.80
CA ALA A 8 42.72 -0.74 18.45
C ALA A 8 41.23 -0.37 18.50
N PHE A 9 40.88 0.81 17.97
CA PHE A 9 39.49 1.15 17.69
C PHE A 9 39.09 0.47 16.37
N LEU A 10 38.24 -0.55 16.44
CA LEU A 10 37.51 -1.00 15.25
C LEU A 10 36.47 0.07 14.91
N THR A 11 36.72 0.87 13.89
CA THR A 11 35.67 1.66 13.24
C THR A 11 34.77 0.72 12.46
N ALA A 12 33.58 0.43 12.99
CA ALA A 12 32.53 -0.20 12.20
C ALA A 12 32.06 0.79 11.13
N LEU A 13 32.29 0.46 9.85
CA LEU A 13 31.65 1.14 8.73
C LEU A 13 30.18 0.73 8.72
N PHE A 14 29.31 1.53 9.35
CA PHE A 14 27.89 1.46 9.06
C PHE A 14 27.68 2.02 7.67
N VAL A 15 27.69 1.16 6.65
CA VAL A 15 27.06 1.48 5.37
C VAL A 15 25.58 1.59 5.68
N GLY A 16 25.09 2.81 5.91
CA GLY A 16 23.68 3.07 6.15
C GLY A 16 22.89 2.60 4.95
N ALA A 17 22.16 1.50 5.08
CA ALA A 17 21.22 1.10 4.06
C ALA A 17 20.10 2.15 4.04
N SER A 18 20.01 2.92 2.95
CA SER A 18 18.87 3.82 2.74
C SER A 18 17.64 2.96 2.49
N ALA A 19 16.55 3.23 3.20
CA ALA A 19 15.26 2.67 2.85
C ALA A 19 14.81 3.27 1.50
N ASP A 20 14.29 2.41 0.63
CA ASP A 20 13.76 2.82 -0.67
C ASP A 20 12.24 2.95 -0.62
N ILE A 21 11.74 3.79 -1.54
CA ILE A 21 10.32 3.94 -1.81
C ILE A 21 9.81 2.67 -2.50
N PHE A 22 8.76 2.07 -1.96
CA PHE A 22 8.15 0.89 -2.55
C PHE A 22 6.73 1.19 -3.03
N ASP A 23 6.59 1.29 -4.35
CA ASP A 23 5.34 1.65 -5.03
C ASP A 23 4.81 0.48 -5.89
N PRO A 24 4.29 -0.61 -5.28
CA PRO A 24 3.91 -1.80 -6.00
C PRO A 24 2.65 -1.59 -6.86
N PRO A 25 2.66 -2.04 -8.13
CA PRO A 25 1.48 -1.96 -9.00
C PRO A 25 0.27 -2.70 -8.42
N VAL A 26 -0.88 -2.03 -8.37
CA VAL A 26 -2.15 -2.67 -8.01
C VAL A 26 -2.64 -3.57 -9.15
N LEU A 27 -2.92 -4.83 -8.83
CA LEU A 27 -3.40 -5.85 -9.76
C LEU A 27 -4.93 -5.99 -9.75
N SER A 28 -5.54 -5.90 -8.56
CA SER A 28 -6.99 -5.93 -8.34
C SER A 28 -7.38 -4.91 -7.27
N PRO A 29 -8.45 -4.12 -7.45
CA PRO A 29 -9.37 -4.12 -8.59
C PRO A 29 -8.71 -3.54 -9.87
N SER A 30 -9.26 -3.91 -11.02
CA SER A 30 -8.81 -3.43 -12.34
C SER A 30 -9.98 -3.10 -13.28
N THR A 31 -9.68 -2.62 -14.49
CA THR A 31 -10.70 -2.33 -15.51
C THR A 31 -11.65 -3.51 -15.70
N GLY A 32 -12.96 -3.26 -15.62
CA GLY A 32 -13.99 -4.29 -15.72
C GLY A 32 -14.38 -4.94 -14.39
N THR A 33 -13.62 -4.71 -13.32
CA THR A 33 -13.99 -5.19 -11.97
C THR A 33 -15.26 -4.49 -11.50
N THR A 34 -16.17 -5.24 -10.89
CA THR A 34 -17.38 -4.72 -10.24
C THR A 34 -17.47 -5.24 -8.81
N TRP A 35 -17.51 -4.32 -7.85
CA TRP A 35 -17.76 -4.62 -6.44
C TRP A 35 -19.21 -4.35 -6.07
N THR A 36 -19.75 -5.17 -5.17
CA THR A 36 -21.06 -4.91 -4.57
C THR A 36 -20.85 -4.33 -3.16
N VAL A 37 -21.56 -3.27 -2.81
CA VAL A 37 -21.49 -2.67 -1.46
C VAL A 37 -21.76 -3.71 -0.37
N LYS A 38 -21.16 -3.52 0.81
CA LYS A 38 -21.25 -4.40 1.99
C LYS A 38 -20.70 -5.82 1.80
N THR A 39 -20.14 -6.15 0.63
CA THR A 39 -19.43 -7.42 0.41
C THR A 39 -17.97 -7.33 0.82
N THR A 40 -17.30 -8.48 0.88
CA THR A 40 -15.85 -8.56 1.08
C THR A 40 -15.21 -8.74 -0.29
N GLN A 41 -14.18 -7.96 -0.57
CA GLN A 41 -13.45 -8.00 -1.84
C GLN A 41 -11.96 -8.11 -1.57
N THR A 42 -11.24 -8.75 -2.49
CA THR A 42 -9.79 -8.88 -2.38
C THR A 42 -9.12 -7.79 -3.22
N VAL A 43 -8.33 -6.96 -2.55
CA VAL A 43 -7.36 -6.07 -3.18
C VAL A 43 -6.03 -6.81 -3.26
N SER A 44 -5.33 -6.71 -4.39
CA SER A 44 -4.03 -7.35 -4.57
C SER A 44 -3.08 -6.47 -5.38
N TRP A 45 -1.80 -6.63 -5.15
CA TRP A 45 -0.72 -5.86 -5.78
C TRP A 45 0.52 -6.74 -5.97
N ASP A 46 1.43 -6.29 -6.82
CA ASP A 46 2.64 -7.05 -7.17
C ASP A 46 3.75 -6.84 -6.14
N THR A 47 4.21 -7.92 -5.52
CA THR A 47 5.31 -7.93 -4.55
C THR A 47 6.51 -8.74 -5.04
N SER A 48 6.65 -8.95 -6.35
CA SER A 48 7.70 -9.80 -6.93
C SER A 48 9.10 -9.21 -6.85
N ASN A 49 9.23 -7.87 -6.81
CA ASN A 49 10.51 -7.17 -6.84
C ASN A 49 10.63 -6.08 -5.75
N PRO A 50 10.55 -6.42 -4.46
CA PRO A 50 10.70 -5.45 -3.38
C PRO A 50 12.18 -5.03 -3.20
N PRO A 51 12.45 -3.78 -2.77
CA PRO A 51 13.80 -3.39 -2.35
C PRO A 51 14.17 -4.06 -1.02
N ASN A 52 15.46 -4.05 -0.68
CA ASN A 52 15.98 -4.71 0.53
C ASN A 52 15.49 -4.05 1.83
N LEU A 53 15.33 -2.72 1.83
CA LEU A 53 14.71 -1.95 2.90
C LEU A 53 13.58 -1.12 2.32
N ILE A 54 12.42 -1.20 2.96
CA ILE A 54 11.21 -0.47 2.56
C ILE A 54 10.86 0.52 3.66
N THR A 55 10.70 1.79 3.29
CA THR A 55 10.18 2.83 4.19
C THR A 55 8.73 2.51 4.57
N ASP A 56 8.37 2.67 5.85
CA ASP A 56 6.99 2.50 6.37
C ASP A 56 6.28 1.19 6.00
N ARG A 57 7.06 0.12 5.79
CA ARG A 57 6.59 -1.21 5.37
C ARG A 57 5.30 -1.69 6.06
N ASN A 58 5.18 -1.50 7.38
CA ASN A 58 4.09 -2.02 8.20
C ASN A 58 2.96 -1.01 8.48
N HIS A 59 3.05 0.23 7.99
CA HIS A 59 2.05 1.28 8.19
C HIS A 59 1.30 1.58 6.89
N SER A 60 1.15 0.58 6.03
CA SER A 60 0.53 0.74 4.72
C SER A 60 -0.99 0.85 4.82
N SER A 61 -1.62 1.42 3.80
CA SER A 61 -3.05 1.65 3.82
C SER A 61 -3.70 1.65 2.43
N ILE A 62 -5.00 1.38 2.38
CA ILE A 62 -5.80 1.45 1.15
C ILE A 62 -6.88 2.52 1.33
N ARG A 63 -6.92 3.48 0.40
CA ARG A 63 -7.93 4.55 0.33
C ARG A 63 -8.83 4.36 -0.88
N LEU A 64 -10.11 4.70 -0.73
CA LEU A 64 -11.07 4.69 -1.84
C LEU A 64 -11.18 6.07 -2.48
N THR A 65 -11.29 6.12 -3.81
CA THR A 65 -11.48 7.35 -4.59
C THR A 65 -12.68 7.22 -5.52
N LYS A 66 -13.32 8.34 -5.86
CA LYS A 66 -14.35 8.44 -6.90
C LYS A 66 -14.11 9.70 -7.73
N GLY A 67 -14.15 9.59 -9.05
CA GLY A 67 -13.96 10.75 -9.94
C GLY A 67 -12.61 11.44 -9.78
N GLY A 68 -11.57 10.69 -9.37
CA GLY A 68 -10.24 11.23 -9.09
C GLY A 68 -10.09 11.95 -7.74
N ARG A 69 -11.13 11.93 -6.88
CA ARG A 69 -11.07 12.50 -5.54
C ARG A 69 -11.07 11.40 -4.48
N GLN A 70 -10.16 11.51 -3.51
CA GLN A 70 -10.16 10.62 -2.36
C GLN A 70 -11.42 10.83 -1.53
N LEU A 71 -12.08 9.73 -1.18
CA LEU A 71 -13.22 9.72 -0.26
C LEU A 71 -12.69 9.66 1.18
N PRO A 72 -13.46 10.14 2.17
CA PRO A 72 -13.11 10.03 3.59
C PRO A 72 -13.35 8.59 4.11
N VAL A 73 -12.86 7.59 3.39
CA VAL A 73 -13.01 6.16 3.70
C VAL A 73 -11.67 5.46 3.59
N VAL A 74 -11.29 4.79 4.67
CA VAL A 74 -10.17 3.86 4.74
C VAL A 74 -10.72 2.44 4.54
N LEU A 75 -10.16 1.71 3.58
CA LEU A 75 -10.54 0.31 3.31
C LEU A 75 -9.72 -0.68 4.13
N ALA A 76 -8.46 -0.34 4.40
CA ALA A 76 -7.54 -1.06 5.28
C ALA A 76 -6.38 -0.12 5.68
N ASP A 77 -5.76 -0.39 6.82
CA ASP A 77 -4.60 0.31 7.38
C ASP A 77 -3.74 -0.65 8.22
N GLU A 78 -2.56 -0.18 8.62
CA GLU A 78 -1.65 -0.88 9.55
C GLU A 78 -1.27 -2.30 9.09
N PHE A 79 -0.92 -2.44 7.81
CA PHE A 79 -0.49 -3.73 7.25
C PHE A 79 0.89 -3.70 6.60
N ASP A 80 1.50 -4.89 6.51
CA ASP A 80 2.74 -5.11 5.76
C ASP A 80 2.47 -5.07 4.25
N ILE A 81 3.10 -4.13 3.54
CA ILE A 81 2.97 -4.01 2.08
C ILE A 81 3.46 -5.25 1.33
N LEU A 82 4.21 -6.16 1.94
CA LEU A 82 4.61 -7.42 1.32
C LEU A 82 3.56 -8.54 1.40
N LEU A 83 2.38 -8.30 1.99
CA LEU A 83 1.27 -9.27 1.97
C LEU A 83 0.79 -9.59 0.54
N GLY A 84 0.94 -8.66 -0.40
CA GLY A 84 0.51 -8.79 -1.80
C GLY A 84 -1.01 -8.85 -2.02
N LYS A 85 -1.79 -9.02 -0.95
CA LYS A 85 -3.25 -8.97 -0.97
C LYS A 85 -3.83 -8.75 0.41
N ILE A 86 -5.02 -8.15 0.45
CA ILE A 86 -5.84 -8.03 1.66
C ILE A 86 -7.33 -8.06 1.30
N ASN A 87 -8.14 -8.58 2.21
CA ASN A 87 -9.59 -8.54 2.10
C ASN A 87 -10.12 -7.26 2.73
N VAL A 88 -10.95 -6.51 2.00
CA VAL A 88 -11.56 -5.26 2.45
C VAL A 88 -13.08 -5.37 2.43
N LYS A 89 -13.76 -4.62 3.30
CA LYS A 89 -15.21 -4.45 3.24
C LYS A 89 -15.55 -3.29 2.32
N VAL A 90 -16.41 -3.52 1.35
CA VAL A 90 -16.89 -2.46 0.46
C VAL A 90 -17.85 -1.56 1.24
N PRO A 91 -17.58 -0.26 1.37
CA PRO A 91 -18.42 0.65 2.13
C PRO A 91 -19.78 0.86 1.43
N TRP A 92 -20.74 1.40 2.18
CA TRP A 92 -21.99 1.89 1.59
C TRP A 92 -21.75 3.24 0.91
N VAL A 93 -21.66 3.23 -0.43
CA VAL A 93 -21.37 4.41 -1.27
C VAL A 93 -22.30 4.44 -2.48
N VAL A 94 -22.50 5.63 -3.06
CA VAL A 94 -23.30 5.79 -4.28
C VAL A 94 -22.74 4.93 -5.40
N GLU A 95 -23.58 4.21 -6.13
CA GLU A 95 -23.10 3.43 -7.27
C GLU A 95 -22.39 4.30 -8.32
N GLY A 96 -21.48 3.70 -9.08
CA GLY A 96 -20.67 4.41 -10.06
C GLY A 96 -19.62 3.51 -10.73
N ASN A 97 -18.99 4.01 -11.77
CA ASN A 97 -17.99 3.31 -12.59
C ASN A 97 -16.63 4.04 -12.64
N ASP A 98 -16.46 5.06 -11.80
CA ASP A 98 -15.30 5.95 -11.74
C ASP A 98 -14.54 5.82 -10.42
N TYR A 99 -14.62 4.65 -9.79
CA TYR A 99 -13.89 4.32 -8.57
C TYR A 99 -12.47 3.87 -8.87
N ALA A 100 -11.54 4.18 -7.98
CA ALA A 100 -10.19 3.60 -7.93
C ALA A 100 -9.76 3.47 -6.46
N ILE A 101 -8.80 2.59 -6.17
CA ILE A 101 -8.12 2.59 -4.87
C ILE A 101 -6.74 3.21 -5.00
N ILE A 102 -6.25 3.79 -3.91
CA ILE A 102 -4.86 4.16 -3.75
C ILE A 102 -4.27 3.24 -2.68
N LEU A 103 -3.22 2.51 -3.02
CA LEU A 103 -2.39 1.74 -2.11
C LEU A 103 -1.24 2.63 -1.64
N PHE A 104 -1.21 2.96 -0.36
CA PHE A 104 -0.14 3.72 0.27
C PHE A 104 0.81 2.77 1.00
N GLY A 105 2.08 2.79 0.65
CA GLY A 105 3.19 2.46 1.56
C GLY A 105 3.73 3.78 2.11
N ASP A 106 4.87 4.20 1.60
CA ASP A 106 5.42 5.55 1.76
C ASP A 106 5.01 6.51 0.61
N SER A 107 4.73 5.98 -0.58
CA SER A 107 4.04 6.65 -1.69
C SER A 107 2.73 5.96 -2.07
N GLY A 108 1.89 6.62 -2.89
CA GLY A 108 0.59 6.09 -3.30
C GLY A 108 0.52 5.54 -4.73
N ASN A 109 0.19 4.26 -4.89
CA ASN A 109 -0.09 3.62 -6.19
C ASN A 109 -1.58 3.60 -6.50
N TRP A 110 -1.97 3.99 -7.71
CA TRP A 110 -3.38 3.99 -8.12
C TRP A 110 -3.76 2.72 -8.88
N SER A 111 -4.90 2.15 -8.53
CA SER A 111 -5.52 1.11 -9.35
C SER A 111 -6.07 1.67 -10.66
N LYS A 112 -6.35 0.78 -11.62
CA LYS A 112 -7.25 1.12 -12.72
C LYS A 112 -8.65 1.40 -12.20
N LYS A 113 -9.45 2.13 -12.98
CA LYS A 113 -10.85 2.41 -12.64
C LYS A 113 -11.71 1.15 -12.63
N PHE A 114 -12.65 1.08 -11.70
CA PHE A 114 -13.60 -0.03 -11.54
C PHE A 114 -14.99 0.48 -11.10
N SER A 115 -15.96 -0.43 -11.03
CA SER A 115 -17.34 -0.11 -10.64
C SER A 115 -17.70 -0.57 -9.23
N ILE A 116 -18.52 0.21 -8.53
CA ILE A 116 -19.20 -0.21 -7.29
C ILE A 116 -20.71 -0.11 -7.51
N LYS A 117 -21.44 -1.16 -7.12
CA LYS A 117 -22.89 -1.35 -7.35
C LYS A 117 -23.65 -1.73 -6.08
N GLY A 118 -24.98 -1.55 -6.12
CA GLY A 118 -25.91 -1.89 -5.03
C GLY A 118 -26.09 -0.80 -3.96
N GLY A 119 -25.39 0.34 -4.11
CA GLY A 119 -25.59 1.54 -3.30
C GLY A 119 -26.74 2.42 -3.80
N PRO A 120 -26.96 3.60 -3.21
CA PRO A 120 -27.92 4.56 -3.74
C PRO A 120 -27.51 5.00 -5.15
N ALA A 121 -28.48 5.29 -6.01
CA ALA A 121 -28.24 5.91 -7.31
C ALA A 121 -27.75 7.36 -7.13
N ASN A 122 -26.95 7.82 -8.08
CA ASN A 122 -26.54 9.23 -8.20
C ASN A 122 -27.65 10.05 -8.85
#